data_AF-A0A7S0SJL1-F1
#
_entry.id   AF-A0A7S0SJL1-F1
#
_cell.length_a   1.000
_cell.length_b   1.000
_cell.length_c   1.000
_cell.angle_alpha   90.00
_cell.angle_beta   90.00
_cell.angle_gamma   90.00
#
_symmetry.space_group_name_H-M   'P 1'
#
loop_
_entity.id
_entity.type
_entity.pdbx_description
1 polymer ?
#
loop_
_entity_poly.entity_id
_entity_poly.type
_entity_poly.pdbx_seq_one_letter_code
_entity_poly.pdbx_strand_id
1 'polypeptide(L)'
;TTARGASLDVALYNGTNADDLTDPTRLGILSAAHHRVNSPLCQLSKLRVRELAMAAGLPNWNLAAAPCLRSRLAAGVPATAGTLAGVEGAEDAVRRILRLTPEVRGVACRA
;
A
#
# COMPACT_ATOMS: atom_id res chain seq x y z
N THR A 1 32.88 -1.56 -24.47
CA THR A 1 33.17 -2.60 -23.47
C THR A 1 31.87 -3.12 -22.91
N THR A 2 31.52 -4.34 -23.29
CA THR A 2 30.27 -5.06 -23.04
C THR A 2 30.10 -5.42 -21.56
N ALA A 3 29.14 -4.79 -20.87
CA ALA A 3 28.64 -5.27 -19.59
C ALA A 3 27.52 -6.28 -19.85
N ARG A 4 27.91 -7.55 -19.72
CA ARG A 4 27.11 -8.78 -19.69
C ARG A 4 25.67 -8.56 -19.19
N GLY A 5 24.71 -9.10 -19.95
CA GLY A 5 23.34 -9.26 -19.50
C GLY A 5 23.32 -9.97 -18.15
N ALA A 6 22.89 -9.25 -17.12
CA ALA A 6 22.48 -9.87 -15.89
C ALA A 6 21.26 -10.73 -16.22
N SER A 7 21.31 -12.01 -15.85
CA SER A 7 20.09 -12.78 -15.66
C SER A 7 19.21 -11.95 -14.74
N LEU A 8 18.10 -11.44 -15.25
CA LEU A 8 17.11 -10.76 -14.43
C LEU A 8 16.43 -11.84 -13.60
N ASP A 9 17.05 -12.20 -12.47
CA ASP A 9 16.31 -12.79 -11.36
C ASP A 9 15.10 -11.89 -11.13
N VAL A 10 13.89 -12.45 -11.22
CA VAL A 10 12.67 -11.67 -11.03
C VAL A 10 12.64 -11.16 -9.59
N ALA A 11 13.07 -9.91 -9.41
CA ALA A 11 13.01 -9.22 -8.14
C ALA A 11 11.61 -8.61 -7.99
N LEU A 12 10.87 -9.05 -6.98
CA LEU A 12 9.62 -8.40 -6.59
C LEU A 12 9.95 -7.08 -5.90
N TYR A 13 9.29 -6.00 -6.28
CA TYR A 13 9.42 -4.70 -5.63
C TYR A 13 8.11 -4.30 -4.95
N ASN A 14 8.18 -3.54 -3.87
CA ASN A 14 7.01 -2.92 -3.24
C ASN A 14 7.23 -1.42 -2.99
N GLY A 15 6.15 -0.75 -2.56
CA GLY A 15 6.14 0.68 -2.25
C GLY A 15 6.42 1.04 -0.79
N THR A 16 7.04 0.16 0.01
CA THR A 16 7.34 0.46 1.42
C THR A 16 8.26 1.69 1.49
N ASN A 17 7.82 2.71 2.22
CA ASN A 17 8.58 3.95 2.47
C ASN A 17 9.14 3.99 3.90
N ALA A 18 9.92 5.01 4.24
CA ALA A 18 10.57 5.13 5.55
C ALA A 18 9.57 5.21 6.71
N ASP A 19 8.41 5.86 6.52
CA ASP A 19 7.39 5.97 7.57
C ASP A 19 6.71 4.62 7.83
N ASP A 20 6.59 3.74 6.82
CA ASP A 20 6.05 2.39 7.03
C ASP A 20 6.92 1.54 7.96
N LEU A 21 8.24 1.79 8.01
CA LEU A 21 9.17 1.05 8.86
C LEU A 21 9.03 1.40 10.35
N THR A 22 8.44 2.56 10.68
CA THR A 22 8.25 3.01 12.06
C THR A 22 6.88 2.60 12.62
N ASP A 23 5.96 2.12 11.77
CA ASP A 23 4.62 1.69 12.14
C ASP A 23 4.60 0.17 12.47
N PRO A 24 4.47 -0.21 13.75
CA PRO A 24 4.47 -1.62 14.17
C PRO A 24 3.24 -2.40 13.66
N THR A 25 2.20 -1.72 13.17
CA THR A 25 1.00 -2.36 12.62
C THR A 25 1.20 -2.88 11.18
N ARG A 26 2.29 -2.49 10.51
CA ARG A 26 2.60 -2.83 9.11
C ARG A 26 3.24 -4.22 8.97
N LEU A 27 2.51 -5.25 9.42
CA LEU A 27 2.96 -6.64 9.40
C LEU A 27 3.34 -7.17 8.00
N GLY A 28 2.84 -6.55 6.92
CA GLY A 28 3.19 -6.89 5.54
C GLY A 28 4.70 -6.77 5.24
N ILE A 29 5.44 -5.95 5.99
CA ILE A 29 6.90 -5.81 5.84
C ILE A 29 7.62 -7.11 6.20
N LEU A 30 7.13 -7.84 7.21
CA LEU A 30 7.68 -9.14 7.59
C LEU A 30 7.51 -10.16 6.45
N SER A 31 6.33 -10.20 5.84
CA SER A 31 6.08 -11.06 4.68
C SER A 31 6.96 -10.68 3.49
N ALA A 32 7.12 -9.38 3.20
CA ALA A 32 8.02 -8.89 2.16
C ALA A 32 9.47 -9.38 2.37
N ALA A 33 9.97 -9.36 3.61
CA ALA A 33 11.29 -9.88 3.95
C ALA A 33 11.39 -11.40 3.69
N HIS A 34 10.38 -12.18 4.09
CA HIS A 34 10.34 -13.64 3.89
C HIS A 34 10.37 -14.03 2.40
N HIS A 35 9.80 -13.19 1.53
CA HIS A 35 9.75 -13.41 0.08
C HIS A 35 10.85 -12.68 -0.70
N ARG A 36 11.86 -12.11 -0.02
CA ARG A 36 12.98 -11.36 -0.63
C ARG A 36 12.50 -10.20 -1.53
N VAL A 37 11.41 -9.54 -1.14
CA VAL A 37 10.87 -8.37 -1.83
C VAL A 37 11.77 -7.16 -1.56
N ASN A 38 12.20 -6.48 -2.61
CA ASN A 38 13.00 -5.27 -2.50
C ASN A 38 12.10 -4.03 -2.29
N SER A 39 12.46 -3.19 -1.33
CA SER A 39 11.73 -1.97 -0.96
C SER A 39 12.57 -0.73 -1.28
N PRO A 40 12.70 -0.29 -2.54
CA PRO A 40 13.66 0.74 -2.93
C PRO A 40 13.32 2.12 -2.33
N LEU A 41 12.06 2.34 -1.95
CA LEU A 41 11.57 3.60 -1.38
C LEU A 41 11.75 3.68 0.14
N CYS A 42 12.28 2.65 0.80
CA CYS A 42 12.38 2.58 2.26
C CYS A 42 13.28 3.66 2.88
N GLN A 43 14.05 4.38 2.05
CA GLN A 43 14.96 5.45 2.42
C GLN A 43 14.33 6.84 2.31
N LEU A 44 13.09 6.92 1.82
CA LEU A 44 12.37 8.17 1.58
C LEU A 44 11.13 8.23 2.47
N SER A 45 10.84 9.39 3.04
CA SER A 45 9.55 9.61 3.68
C SER A 45 8.43 9.61 2.64
N LYS A 46 7.21 9.30 3.09
CA LYS A 46 5.98 9.39 2.31
C LYS A 46 5.81 10.77 1.68
N LEU A 47 6.14 11.84 2.42
CA LEU A 47 6.12 13.19 1.87
C LEU A 47 7.07 13.31 0.67
N ARG A 48 8.30 12.80 0.80
CA ARG A 48 9.28 12.87 -0.28
C ARG A 48 8.88 12.02 -1.49
N VAL A 49 8.29 10.85 -1.27
CA VAL A 49 7.73 10.02 -2.35
C VAL A 49 6.63 10.78 -3.10
N ARG A 50 5.75 11.49 -2.39
CA ARG A 50 4.68 12.29 -3.00
C ARG A 50 5.21 13.47 -3.83
N GLU A 51 6.23 14.18 -3.34
CA GLU A 51 6.89 15.26 -4.06
C GLU A 51 7.53 14.77 -5.36
N LEU A 52 8.25 13.64 -5.31
CA LEU A 52 8.86 13.02 -6.49
C LEU A 52 7.80 12.54 -7.49
N ALA A 53 6.73 11.91 -7.01
CA ALA A 53 5.61 11.47 -7.84
C ALA A 53 4.91 12.65 -8.52
N MET A 54 4.71 13.77 -7.81
CA MET A 54 4.13 14.99 -8.36
C MET A 54 5.06 15.59 -9.44
N ALA A 55 6.36 15.71 -9.16
CA ALA A 55 7.34 16.22 -10.11
C ALA A 55 7.45 15.34 -11.37
N ALA A 56 7.23 14.03 -11.23
CA ALA A 56 7.16 13.07 -12.33
C ALA A 56 5.81 13.07 -13.07
N GLY A 57 4.83 13.88 -12.65
CA GLY A 57 3.52 13.97 -13.28
C GLY A 57 2.60 12.77 -13.03
N LEU A 58 2.85 11.97 -11.99
CA LEU A 58 2.02 10.82 -11.68
C LEU A 58 0.65 11.29 -11.15
N PRO A 59 -0.48 10.89 -11.77
CA PRO A 59 -1.80 11.39 -11.39
C PRO A 59 -2.22 10.96 -9.98
N ASN A 60 -1.60 9.90 -9.44
CA ASN A 60 -1.89 9.33 -8.13
C ASN A 60 -0.94 9.79 -7.03
N TRP A 61 -0.14 10.83 -7.27
CA TRP A 61 0.85 11.31 -6.30
C TRP A 61 0.25 11.61 -4.91
N ASN A 62 -1.02 12.02 -4.82
CA ASN A 62 -1.70 12.31 -3.54
C ASN A 62 -2.79 11.31 -3.17
N LEU A 63 -2.78 10.10 -3.74
CA LEU A 63 -3.78 9.10 -3.40
C LEU A 63 -3.69 8.76 -1.89
N ALA A 64 -4.84 8.65 -1.24
CA ALA A 64 -4.93 8.20 0.14
C ALA A 64 -4.49 6.74 0.24
N ALA A 65 -3.81 6.38 1.34
CA ALA A 65 -3.43 4.99 1.56
C ALA A 65 -4.68 4.14 1.81
N ALA A 66 -4.74 2.95 1.19
CA ALA A 66 -5.82 1.99 1.36
C ALA A 66 -5.29 0.75 2.11
N PRO A 67 -5.28 0.76 3.46
CA PRO A 67 -4.82 -0.39 4.23
C PRO A 67 -5.78 -1.58 4.11
N CYS A 68 -5.24 -2.80 4.19
CA CYS A 68 -6.00 -4.05 4.16
C CYS A 68 -7.11 -4.09 5.23
N LEU A 69 -8.27 -4.67 4.90
CA LEU A 69 -9.40 -4.86 5.84
C LEU A 69 -8.99 -5.60 7.12
N ARG A 70 -7.96 -6.46 7.06
CA ARG A 70 -7.40 -7.14 8.24
C ARG A 70 -7.02 -6.18 9.36
N SER A 71 -6.56 -4.96 9.04
CA SER A 71 -6.09 -4.00 10.05
C SER A 71 -7.19 -3.50 10.98
N ARG A 72 -8.46 -3.79 10.68
CA ARG A 72 -9.62 -3.43 11.53
C ARG A 72 -9.90 -4.49 12.60
N LEU A 73 -9.30 -5.67 12.48
CA LEU A 73 -9.48 -6.76 13.44
C LEU A 73 -8.42 -6.67 14.54
N ALA A 74 -8.84 -6.94 15.78
CA ALA A 74 -7.91 -7.02 16.91
C ALA A 74 -6.87 -8.15 16.71
N ALA A 75 -5.71 -8.03 17.37
CA ALA A 75 -4.69 -9.06 17.35
C ALA A 75 -5.26 -10.40 17.84
N GLY A 76 -4.87 -11.50 17.19
CA GLY A 76 -5.38 -12.84 17.49
C GLY A 76 -6.73 -13.17 16.84
N VAL A 77 -7.48 -12.19 16.31
CA VAL A 77 -8.73 -12.45 15.58
C VAL A 77 -8.41 -12.95 14.16
N PRO A 78 -8.90 -14.14 13.76
CA PRO A 78 -8.72 -14.65 12.41
C PRO A 78 -9.44 -13.80 11.36
N ALA A 79 -8.77 -13.47 10.25
CA ALA A 79 -9.40 -12.87 9.09
C ALA A 79 -9.95 -13.95 8.16
N THR A 80 -11.19 -14.38 8.42
CA THR A 80 -11.96 -15.23 7.52
C THR A 80 -12.71 -14.39 6.49
N ALA A 81 -13.13 -15.01 5.38
CA ALA A 81 -13.94 -14.33 4.37
C ALA A 81 -15.19 -13.65 4.96
N GLY A 82 -15.89 -14.32 5.89
CA GLY A 82 -17.06 -13.76 6.57
C GLY A 82 -16.73 -12.54 7.44
N THR A 83 -15.64 -12.59 8.21
CA THR A 83 -15.23 -11.45 9.05
C THR A 83 -14.84 -10.23 8.21
N LEU A 84 -14.12 -10.44 7.10
CA LEU A 84 -13.70 -9.35 6.22
C LEU A 84 -14.90 -8.74 5.48
N ALA A 85 -15.83 -9.56 4.99
CA ALA A 85 -17.07 -9.07 4.38
C ALA A 85 -17.92 -8.25 5.37
N GLY A 86 -17.95 -8.66 6.64
CA GLY A 86 -18.59 -7.89 7.71
C GLY A 86 -17.95 -6.52 7.92
N VAL A 87 -16.61 -6.45 7.95
CA VAL A 87 -15.87 -5.18 8.08
C VAL A 87 -16.13 -4.28 6.87
N GLU A 88 -16.04 -4.82 5.66
CA GLU A 88 -16.31 -4.07 4.42
C GLU A 88 -17.73 -3.48 4.40
N GLY A 89 -18.74 -4.31 4.71
CA GLY A 89 -20.13 -3.86 4.79
C GLY A 89 -20.35 -2.79 5.87
N ALA A 90 -19.66 -2.88 7.00
CA ALA A 90 -19.71 -1.87 8.05
C ALA A 90 -19.07 -0.54 7.60
N GLU A 91 -17.89 -0.57 6.97
CA GLU A 91 -17.26 0.64 6.44
C GLU A 91 -18.15 1.30 5.37
N ASP A 92 -18.78 0.51 4.49
CA ASP A 92 -19.70 1.03 3.47
C ASP A 92 -20.97 1.64 4.05
N ALA A 93 -21.53 1.05 5.11
CA ALA A 93 -22.64 1.63 5.85
C ALA A 93 -22.28 3.00 6.43
N VAL A 94 -21.11 3.11 7.07
CA VAL A 94 -20.61 4.36 7.64
C VAL A 94 -20.36 5.41 6.54
N ARG A 95 -19.73 5.04 5.42
CA ARG A 95 -19.52 5.94 4.27
C ARG A 95 -20.83 6.54 3.78
N ARG A 96 -21.88 5.72 3.66
CA ARG A 96 -23.21 6.16 3.22
C ARG A 96 -23.88 7.11 4.22
N ILE A 97 -23.83 6.77 5.51
CA ILE A 97 -24.41 7.60 6.59
C ILE A 97 -23.73 8.97 6.63
N LEU A 98 -22.40 8.98 6.55
CA LEU A 98 -21.60 10.20 6.59
C LEU A 98 -21.50 10.93 5.24
N ARG A 99 -22.11 10.38 4.18
CA ARG A 99 -22.04 10.91 2.80
C ARG A 99 -20.59 11.16 2.34
N LEU A 100 -19.68 10.26 2.73
CA LEU A 100 -18.29 10.32 2.29
C LEU A 100 -18.23 9.95 0.81
N THR A 101 -17.85 10.91 -0.02
CA THR A 101 -17.49 10.62 -1.41
C THR A 101 -16.04 10.16 -1.44
N PRO A 102 -15.69 9.08 -2.16
CA PRO A 102 -14.30 8.77 -2.36
C PRO A 102 -13.68 9.93 -3.15
N GLU A 103 -12.69 10.60 -2.59
CA GLU A 103 -11.92 11.64 -3.29
C GLU A 103 -11.07 10.99 -4.39
N VAL A 104 -11.70 10.54 -5.47
CA VAL A 104 -11.01 10.04 -6.66
C VAL A 104 -10.79 11.22 -7.59
N ARG A 105 -9.86 12.13 -7.24
CA ARG A 105 -9.37 13.10 -8.22
C ARG A 105 -8.45 12.37 -9.20
N GLY A 106 -8.98 12.01 -10.37
CA GLY A 106 -8.18 11.77 -11.57
C GLY A 106 -7.36 10.47 -11.64
N VAL A 107 -7.55 9.50 -10.74
CA VAL A 107 -6.83 8.21 -10.82
C VAL A 107 -7.81 7.09 -11.13
N ALA A 108 -8.04 6.85 -12.43
CA ALA A 108 -8.42 5.53 -12.88
C ALA A 108 -7.16 4.66 -12.87
N CYS A 109 -6.93 3.91 -11.79
CA CYS A 109 -6.00 2.79 -11.85
C CYS A 109 -6.68 1.73 -12.71
N ARG A 110 -6.46 1.78 -14.04
CA ARG A 110 -6.81 0.65 -14.90
C ARG A 110 -5.84 -0.47 -14.54
N ALA A 111 -6.38 -1.48 -13.87
CA ALA A 111 -5.73 -2.76 -13.64
C ALA A 111 -5.42 -3.46 -14.97
#